data_AF-A0A6M0HWV7-F1
#
_entry.id   AF-A0A6M0HWV7-F1
#
_cell.length_a   1.000
_cell.length_b   1.000
_cell.length_c   1.000
_cell.angle_alpha   90.00
_cell.angle_beta   90.00
_cell.angle_gamma   90.00
#
_symmetry.space_group_name_H-M   'P 1'
#
loop_
_entity.id
_entity.type
_entity.pdbx_description
1 polymer ?
#
loop_
_entity_poly.entity_id
_entity_poly.type
_entity_poly.pdbx_seq_one_letter_code
_entity_poly.pdbx_strand_id
1 'polypeptide(L)'
;MTRMSHDLNTAVAAAAKADGITAGAWVRGLILDRLAIVSAVDRRSGRPVHRPAEDTIALVAAIRALGDVGHAISSKDLPAAKASLATAREALLPLVARGPAR
;
A
#
# COMPACT_ATOMS: atom_id res chain seq x y z
N MET A 1 13.83 -11.64 23.25
CA MET A 1 12.65 -12.41 23.70
C MET A 1 12.20 -11.82 25.02
N THR A 2 11.06 -11.12 25.03
CA THR A 2 10.55 -10.46 26.25
C THR A 2 9.96 -11.52 27.17
N ARG A 3 10.39 -11.61 28.43
CA ARG A 3 9.76 -12.50 29.40
C ARG A 3 8.43 -11.91 29.86
N MET A 4 7.41 -12.75 29.92
CA MET A 4 6.07 -12.41 30.37
C MET A 4 5.68 -13.36 31.51
N SER A 5 4.84 -12.90 32.43
CA SER A 5 4.28 -13.78 33.45
C SER A 5 3.38 -14.84 32.80
N HIS A 6 3.18 -15.96 33.49
CA HIS A 6 2.34 -17.06 33.00
C HIS A 6 0.91 -16.60 32.72
N ASP A 7 0.31 -15.85 33.64
CA ASP A 7 -1.06 -15.35 33.52
C ASP A 7 -1.23 -14.42 32.32
N LEU A 8 -0.26 -13.51 32.12
CA LEU A 8 -0.29 -12.60 30.98
C LEU A 8 -0.14 -13.36 29.66
N ASN A 9 0.73 -14.37 29.61
CA ASN A 9 0.89 -15.20 28.43
C ASN A 9 -0.40 -15.96 28.10
N THR A 10 -1.09 -16.50 29.10
CA THR A 10 -2.36 -17.20 28.95
C THR A 10 -3.47 -16.27 28.45
N ALA A 11 -3.56 -15.06 29.02
CA ALA A 11 -4.54 -14.06 28.59
C ALA A 11 -4.31 -13.63 27.12
N VAL A 12 -3.05 -13.38 26.74
CA VAL A 12 -2.68 -13.02 25.36
C VAL A 12 -3.01 -14.16 24.39
N ALA A 13 -2.70 -15.41 24.75
CA ALA A 13 -2.99 -16.56 23.90
C ALA A 13 -4.51 -16.74 23.68
N ALA A 14 -5.31 -16.55 24.74
CA ALA A 14 -6.77 -16.63 24.65
C ALA A 14 -7.35 -15.53 23.74
N ALA A 15 -6.90 -14.28 23.90
CA ALA A 15 -7.35 -13.16 23.08
C ALA A 15 -6.93 -13.33 21.61
N ALA A 16 -5.66 -13.70 21.36
CA ALA A 16 -5.18 -13.94 20.01
C ALA A 16 -5.94 -15.07 19.30
N LYS A 17 -6.29 -16.14 20.04
CA LYS A 17 -7.11 -17.23 19.53
C LYS A 17 -8.53 -16.78 19.17
N ALA A 18 -9.16 -15.94 20.00
CA ALA A 18 -10.49 -15.38 19.70
C ALA A 18 -10.47 -14.54 18.41
N ASP A 19 -9.36 -13.82 18.16
CA ASP A 19 -9.17 -13.00 16.96
C ASP A 19 -8.62 -13.79 15.76
N GLY A 20 -8.39 -15.11 15.89
CA GLY A 20 -7.89 -15.96 14.81
C GLY A 20 -6.46 -15.65 14.35
N ILE A 21 -5.64 -14.99 15.19
CA ILE A 21 -4.27 -14.57 14.87
C ILE A 21 -3.25 -15.11 15.87
N THR A 22 -1.96 -14.96 15.57
CA THR A 22 -0.90 -15.40 16.49
C THR A 22 -0.73 -14.42 17.66
N ALA A 23 -0.32 -14.92 18.83
CA ALA A 23 -0.07 -14.11 20.03
C ALA A 23 0.86 -12.91 19.77
N GLY A 24 1.92 -13.11 18.97
CA GLY A 24 2.83 -12.03 18.60
C GLY A 24 2.19 -10.99 17.67
N ALA A 25 1.34 -11.39 16.73
CA ALA A 25 0.60 -10.47 15.87
C ALA A 25 -0.42 -9.65 16.68
N TRP A 26 -1.09 -10.31 17.63
CA TRP A 26 -2.06 -9.68 18.53
C TRP A 26 -1.41 -8.58 19.40
N VAL A 27 -0.32 -8.90 20.09
CA VAL A 27 0.41 -7.92 20.92
C VAL A 27 0.95 -6.77 20.08
N ARG A 28 1.50 -7.07 18.88
CA ARG A 28 1.98 -6.03 17.96
C ARG A 28 0.86 -5.09 17.54
N GLY A 29 -0.32 -5.63 17.20
CA GLY A 29 -1.50 -4.83 16.87
C GLY A 29 -1.89 -3.90 18.02
N LEU A 30 -1.98 -4.44 19.23
CA LEU A 30 -2.33 -3.68 20.43
C LEU A 30 -1.33 -2.54 20.72
N ILE A 31 -0.03 -2.78 20.55
CA ILE A 31 1.00 -1.75 20.71
C ILE A 31 0.87 -0.65 19.65
N LEU A 32 0.73 -1.03 18.37
CA LEU A 32 0.63 -0.09 17.26
C LEU A 32 -0.61 0.80 17.39
N ASP A 33 -1.71 0.23 17.84
CA ASP A 33 -2.96 0.95 18.15
C ASP A 33 -2.77 1.93 19.29
N ARG A 34 -2.15 1.49 20.38
CA ARG A 34 -1.95 2.32 21.58
C ARG A 34 -1.04 3.52 21.30
N LEU A 35 -0.07 3.34 20.40
CA LEU A 35 0.88 4.37 19.98
C LEU A 35 0.38 5.20 18.78
N ALA A 36 -0.83 4.95 18.27
CA ALA A 36 -1.38 5.59 17.08
C ALA A 36 -0.45 5.55 15.86
N ILE A 37 0.36 4.49 15.74
CA ILE A 37 1.35 4.33 14.65
C ILE A 37 0.68 3.84 13.36
N VAL A 38 -0.43 3.09 13.47
CA VAL A 38 -1.15 2.51 12.34
C VAL A 38 -2.60 2.95 12.40
N SER A 39 -3.11 3.55 11.33
CA SER A 39 -4.51 3.96 11.26
C SER A 39 -5.43 2.73 11.11
N ALA A 40 -6.69 2.87 11.52
CA ALA A 40 -7.69 1.82 11.29
C ALA A 40 -7.91 1.52 9.79
N VAL A 41 -7.53 2.44 8.90
CA VAL A 41 -7.55 2.26 7.44
C VAL A 41 -6.39 1.36 7.01
N ASP A 42 -5.18 1.66 7.48
CA ASP A 42 -3.97 0.88 7.16
C ASP A 42 -4.11 -0.58 7.62
N ARG A 43 -4.72 -0.79 8.80
CA ARG A 43 -4.98 -2.12 9.34
C ARG A 43 -5.95 -2.94 8.48
N ARG A 44 -6.91 -2.26 7.82
CA ARG A 44 -7.93 -2.87 6.95
C ARG A 44 -7.39 -3.14 5.55
N SER A 45 -6.44 -2.33 5.08
CA SER A 45 -5.75 -2.52 3.80
C SER A 45 -4.67 -3.61 3.81
N GLY A 46 -4.39 -4.23 4.96
CA GLY A 46 -3.40 -5.28 5.10
C GLY A 46 -1.98 -4.75 5.35
N ARG A 47 -0.96 -5.60 5.21
CA ARG A 47 0.44 -5.20 5.41
C ARG A 47 0.77 -4.06 4.44
N PRO A 48 1.42 -2.96 4.89
CA PRO A 48 1.89 -1.92 3.98
C PRO A 48 2.71 -2.57 2.87
N VAL A 49 2.20 -2.50 1.64
CA VAL A 49 2.88 -3.05 0.48
C VAL A 49 4.08 -2.14 0.22
N HIS A 50 5.27 -2.61 0.56
CA HIS A 50 6.50 -1.90 0.24
C HIS A 50 6.69 -1.98 -1.27
N ARG A 51 6.30 -0.91 -1.97
CA ARG A 51 6.45 -0.81 -3.41
C ARG A 51 7.92 -0.50 -3.73
N PRO A 52 8.56 -1.23 -4.67
CA PRO A 52 9.91 -0.90 -5.13
C PRO A 52 10.01 0.57 -5.56
N ALA A 53 11.19 1.18 -5.38
CA ALA A 53 11.42 2.57 -5.77
C ALA A 53 11.13 2.78 -7.28
N GLU A 54 11.51 1.81 -8.11
CA GLU A 54 11.25 1.76 -9.55
C GLU A 54 9.76 1.88 -9.88
N ASP A 55 8.91 1.17 -9.15
CA ASP A 55 7.47 1.18 -9.37
C ASP A 55 6.84 2.52 -8.95
N THR A 56 7.41 3.16 -7.93
CA THR A 56 7.00 4.51 -7.51
C THR A 56 7.38 5.53 -8.57
N ILE A 57 8.59 5.43 -9.15
CA ILE A 57 9.04 6.30 -10.24
C ILE A 57 8.13 6.15 -11.47
N ALA A 58 7.81 4.91 -11.85
CA ALA A 58 6.92 4.62 -12.97
C ALA A 58 5.51 5.20 -12.77
N LEU A 59 4.95 5.10 -11.56
CA LEU A 59 3.67 5.74 -11.22
C LEU A 59 3.73 7.27 -11.33
N VAL A 60 4.78 7.90 -10.81
CA VAL A 60 4.93 9.36 -10.87
C VAL A 60 5.04 9.83 -12.32
N ALA A 61 5.79 9.10 -13.15
CA ALA A 61 5.91 9.38 -14.58
C ALA A 61 4.54 9.28 -15.29
N ALA A 62 3.77 8.23 -14.99
CA ALA A 62 2.42 8.05 -15.54
C ALA A 62 1.46 9.18 -15.13
N ILE A 63 1.49 9.61 -13.86
CA ILE A 63 0.65 10.70 -13.36
C ILE A 63 0.98 12.02 -14.07
N ARG A 64 2.27 12.32 -14.27
CA ARG A 64 2.68 13.51 -15.04
C ARG A 64 2.18 13.47 -16.47
N ALA A 65 2.37 12.34 -17.16
CA ALA A 65 1.88 12.16 -18.53
C ALA A 65 0.35 12.33 -18.63
N LEU A 66 -0.41 11.86 -17.64
CA LEU A 66 -1.87 12.10 -17.59
C LEU A 66 -2.22 13.59 -17.39
N GLY A 67 -1.42 14.33 -16.62
CA GLY A 67 -1.53 15.79 -16.54
C GLY A 67 -1.34 16.46 -17.91
N ASP A 68 -0.34 16.01 -18.66
CA ASP A 68 -0.07 16.50 -20.02
C ASP A 68 -1.23 16.18 -20.99
N VAL A 69 -1.88 15.03 -20.85
CA VAL A 69 -3.11 14.70 -21.60
C VAL A 69 -4.20 15.74 -21.31
N GLY A 70 -4.45 16.04 -20.03
CA GLY A 70 -5.46 17.04 -19.64
C GLY A 70 -5.16 18.43 -20.20
N HIS A 71 -3.89 18.83 -20.19
CA HIS A 71 -3.44 20.09 -20.79
C HIS A 71 -3.65 20.10 -22.31
N ALA A 72 -3.21 19.04 -23.01
CA ALA A 72 -3.35 18.92 -24.46
C ALA A 72 -4.82 18.91 -24.91
N ILE A 73 -5.71 18.22 -24.19
CA ILE A 73 -7.16 18.25 -24.44
C ILE A 73 -7.70 19.69 -24.28
N SER A 74 -7.31 20.39 -23.21
CA SER A 74 -7.74 21.77 -22.97
C SER A 74 -7.29 22.72 -24.07
N SER A 75 -6.09 22.50 -24.61
CA SER A 75 -5.52 23.25 -25.73
C SER A 75 -5.98 22.75 -27.11
N LYS A 76 -6.88 21.76 -27.18
CA LYS A 76 -7.38 21.11 -28.40
C LYS A 76 -6.29 20.45 -29.28
N ASP A 77 -5.14 20.10 -28.70
CA ASP A 77 -4.06 19.38 -29.37
C ASP A 77 -4.26 17.86 -29.19
N LEU A 78 -5.04 17.28 -30.10
CA LEU A 78 -5.33 15.84 -30.08
C LEU A 78 -4.09 14.95 -30.34
N PRO A 79 -3.17 15.28 -31.26
CA PRO A 79 -1.92 14.56 -31.40
C PRO A 79 -1.11 14.49 -30.10
N ALA A 80 -0.91 15.62 -29.41
CA ALA A 80 -0.19 15.65 -28.14
C ALA A 80 -0.91 14.83 -27.05
N ALA A 81 -2.24 14.94 -26.97
CA ALA A 81 -3.03 14.16 -26.01
C ALA A 81 -2.87 12.64 -26.23
N LYS A 82 -2.86 12.18 -27.49
CA LYS A 82 -2.63 10.75 -27.81
C LYS A 82 -1.23 10.30 -27.45
N ALA A 83 -0.22 11.13 -27.71
CA ALA A 83 1.16 10.83 -27.38
C ALA A 83 1.36 10.67 -25.86
N SER A 84 0.89 11.64 -25.06
CA SER A 84 1.00 11.57 -23.60
C SER A 84 0.20 10.41 -23.00
N LEU A 85 -0.95 10.05 -23.60
CA LEU A 85 -1.70 8.87 -23.19
C LEU A 85 -0.93 7.57 -23.47
N ALA A 86 -0.25 7.48 -24.62
CA ALA A 86 0.60 6.33 -24.93
C ALA A 86 1.74 6.18 -23.91
N THR A 87 2.42 7.29 -23.58
CA THR A 87 3.46 7.33 -22.54
C THR A 87 2.94 6.87 -21.17
N ALA A 88 1.75 7.34 -20.76
CA ALA A 88 1.13 6.88 -19.52
C ALA A 88 0.84 5.37 -19.54
N ARG A 89 0.37 4.84 -20.67
CA ARG A 89 0.10 3.41 -20.86
C ARG A 89 1.38 2.57 -20.76
N GLU A 90 2.46 3.01 -21.40
CA GLU A 90 3.75 2.32 -21.37
C GLU A 90 4.34 2.26 -19.96
N ALA A 91 4.16 3.31 -19.16
CA ALA A 91 4.58 3.33 -17.77
C ALA A 91 3.72 2.42 -16.86
N LEU A 92 2.41 2.33 -17.12
CA LEU A 92 1.47 1.59 -16.26
C LEU A 92 1.38 0.08 -16.58
N LEU A 93 1.47 -0.31 -17.85
CA LEU A 93 1.29 -1.70 -18.28
C LEU A 93 2.22 -2.69 -17.55
N PRO A 94 3.53 -2.41 -17.38
CA PRO A 94 4.42 -3.31 -16.65
C PRO A 94 4.08 -3.45 -15.17
N LEU A 95 3.51 -2.41 -14.55
CA LEU A 95 3.08 -2.45 -13.14
C LEU A 95 1.86 -3.34 -12.96
N VAL A 96 0.91 -3.26 -13.90
CA VAL A 96 -0.30 -4.10 -13.87
C VAL A 96 0.04 -5.56 -14.16
N ALA A 97 0.92 -5.82 -15.13
CA ALA A 97 1.32 -7.17 -15.52
C ALA A 97 2.04 -7.92 -14.38
N ARG A 98 2.84 -7.22 -13.56
CA ARG A 98 3.53 -7.80 -12.40
C ARG A 98 2.60 -8.10 -11.22
N GLY A 99 1.41 -7.51 -11.20
CA GLY A 99 0.44 -7.63 -10.10
C GLY A 99 0.84 -6.80 -8.88
N PRO A 100 -0.01 -6.71 -7.85
CA PRO A 100 0.33 -6.03 -6.61
C PRO A 100 1.55 -6.69 -5.98
N ALA A 101 2.51 -5.89 -5.51
CA ALA A 101 3.66 -6.39 -4.76
C ALA A 101 3.16 -7.25 -3.58
N ARG A 102 3.59 -8.52 -3.59
CA ARG A 102 3.17 -9.55 -2.62
C ARG A 102 3.99 -9.48 -1.35
#